data_AF-A0A947FR13-F1
#
_entry.id   AF-A0A947FR13-F1
#
_cell.length_a   1.000
_cell.length_b   1.000
_cell.length_c   1.000
_cell.angle_alpha   90.00
_cell.angle_beta   90.00
_cell.angle_gamma   90.00
#
_symmetry.space_group_name_H-M   'P 1'
#
loop_
_entity.id
_entity.type
_entity.pdbx_description
1 polymer ?
#
loop_
_entity_poly.entity_id
_entity_poly.type
_entity_poly.pdbx_seq_one_letter_code
_entity_poly.pdbx_strand_id
1 'polypeptide(L)'
;MNTNDMYEKTSIGQKEVNENAAGLSMMERRVLILINGENDVEKLAKLSLCDDIEALVDRLLELEMVEVKETTLIEVEAANDVPGSDDKTDGHTIGAREFMCNTLATFGNQVRVAPLHKQIEETIDLEDLRQLIKPWYQSISETPGGMYQADDLRKEVLELMHREEVDAA
;
A
#
# COMPACT_ATOMS: atom_id res chain seq x y z
N MET A 1 -2.98 21.00 8.46
CA MET A 1 -2.33 19.69 8.55
C MET A 1 -0.96 19.86 9.17
N ASN A 2 -0.55 18.96 10.06
CA ASN A 2 0.84 18.88 10.49
C ASN A 2 1.59 17.98 9.51
N THR A 3 2.86 18.29 9.25
CA THR A 3 3.75 17.47 8.41
C THR A 3 4.04 16.08 8.97
N ASN A 4 3.72 15.85 10.26
CA ASN A 4 3.88 14.56 10.95
C ASN A 4 2.58 13.76 11.06
N ASP A 5 1.46 14.23 10.49
CA ASP A 5 0.22 13.48 10.55
C ASP A 5 0.34 12.21 9.70
N MET A 6 0.06 11.06 10.30
CA MET A 6 -0.04 9.77 9.61
C MET A 6 -1.49 9.56 9.20
N TYR A 7 -1.70 9.00 8.02
CA TYR A 7 -3.04 8.73 7.49
C TYR A 7 -3.20 7.24 7.26
N GLU A 8 -4.39 6.71 7.57
CA GLU A 8 -4.77 5.36 7.17
C GLU A 8 -5.92 5.36 6.17
N LYS A 9 -6.04 4.27 5.42
CA LYS A 9 -7.12 4.09 4.45
C LYS A 9 -8.36 3.59 5.17
N THR A 10 -9.48 4.25 4.93
CA THR A 10 -10.79 3.75 5.36
C THR A 10 -11.22 2.56 4.51
N SER A 11 -12.30 1.88 4.89
CA SER A 11 -12.90 0.83 4.05
C SER A 11 -13.32 1.33 2.65
N ILE A 12 -13.65 2.62 2.54
CA ILE A 12 -14.01 3.26 1.26
C ILE A 12 -12.75 3.45 0.41
N GLY A 13 -11.65 3.92 1.01
CA GLY A 13 -10.37 4.06 0.32
C GLY A 13 -9.84 2.72 -0.20
N GLN A 14 -9.92 1.66 0.61
CA GLN A 14 -9.50 0.32 0.17
C GLN A 14 -10.35 -0.19 -1.00
N LYS A 15 -11.67 0.04 -0.95
CA LYS A 15 -12.57 -0.32 -2.06
C LYS A 15 -12.23 0.42 -3.34
N GLU A 16 -11.86 1.69 -3.26
CA GLU A 16 -11.49 2.49 -4.44
C GLU A 16 -10.18 2.02 -5.07
N VAL A 17 -9.20 1.66 -4.25
CA VAL A 17 -7.94 1.04 -4.73
C VAL A 17 -8.24 -0.25 -5.51
N ASN A 18 -9.19 -1.07 -5.04
CA ASN A 18 -9.53 -2.33 -5.69
C ASN A 18 -10.43 -2.16 -6.93
N GLU A 19 -11.47 -1.34 -6.85
CA GLU A 19 -12.55 -1.30 -7.84
C GLU A 19 -12.42 -0.15 -8.86
N ASN A 20 -11.64 0.90 -8.57
CA ASN A 20 -11.49 2.07 -9.43
C ASN A 20 -12.84 2.72 -9.81
N ALA A 21 -13.72 2.91 -8.81
CA ALA A 21 -15.14 3.18 -9.01
C ALA A 21 -15.51 4.65 -8.77
N ALA A 22 -14.69 5.42 -8.04
CA ALA A 22 -15.00 6.78 -7.58
C ALA A 22 -14.49 7.89 -8.51
N GLY A 23 -13.82 7.53 -9.61
CA GLY A 23 -13.35 8.51 -10.60
C GLY A 23 -12.16 9.34 -10.11
N LEU A 24 -11.35 8.79 -9.20
CA LEU A 24 -10.09 9.40 -8.78
C LEU A 24 -9.16 9.61 -9.98
N SER A 25 -8.43 10.73 -9.97
CA SER A 25 -7.31 10.93 -10.86
C SER A 25 -6.20 9.91 -10.59
N MET A 26 -5.35 9.71 -11.59
CA MET A 26 -4.18 8.84 -11.48
C MET A 26 -3.26 9.22 -10.30
N MET A 27 -3.20 10.52 -9.96
CA MET A 27 -2.39 11.01 -8.84
C MET A 27 -3.06 10.78 -7.49
N GLU A 28 -4.35 11.09 -7.34
CA GLU A 28 -5.09 10.80 -6.09
C GLU A 28 -5.05 9.31 -5.77
N ARG A 29 -5.24 8.46 -6.79
CA ARG A 29 -5.14 7.00 -6.67
C ARG A 29 -3.73 6.54 -6.29
N ARG A 30 -2.69 7.16 -6.88
CA ARG A 30 -1.29 6.88 -6.53
C ARG A 30 -1.03 7.19 -5.05
N VAL A 31 -1.47 8.35 -4.56
CA VAL A 31 -1.30 8.74 -3.16
C VAL A 31 -2.05 7.78 -2.25
N LEU A 32 -3.31 7.46 -2.57
CA LEU A 32 -4.13 6.54 -1.80
C LEU A 32 -3.46 5.16 -1.67
N ILE A 33 -2.85 4.64 -2.73
CA ILE A 33 -2.13 3.35 -2.68
C ILE A 33 -0.92 3.37 -1.73
N LEU A 34 -0.24 4.52 -1.63
CA LEU A 34 0.92 4.72 -0.76
C LEU A 34 0.55 4.94 0.71
N ILE A 35 -0.71 5.32 0.99
CA ILE A 35 -1.20 5.50 2.36
C ILE A 35 -1.42 4.13 3.00
N ASN A 36 -0.68 3.88 4.08
CA ASN A 36 -0.69 2.61 4.83
C ASN A 36 -0.72 2.81 6.36
N GLY A 37 -0.92 4.04 6.85
CA GLY A 37 -0.88 4.32 8.29
C GLY A 37 0.51 4.55 8.87
N GLU A 38 1.55 4.62 8.03
CA GLU A 38 2.95 4.75 8.46
C GLU A 38 3.72 5.82 7.68
N ASN A 39 3.30 6.11 6.46
CA ASN A 39 3.87 7.16 5.65
C ASN A 39 3.32 8.53 6.07
N ASP A 40 4.21 9.39 6.56
CA ASP A 40 3.93 10.81 6.79
C ASP A 40 3.84 11.59 5.47
N VAL A 41 3.37 12.84 5.54
CA VAL A 41 3.17 13.72 4.39
C VAL A 41 4.46 13.90 3.57
N GLU A 42 5.62 14.02 4.22
CA GLU A 42 6.92 14.20 3.55
C GLU A 42 7.35 12.91 2.82
N LYS A 43 7.16 11.75 3.45
CA LYS A 43 7.44 10.44 2.82
C LYS A 43 6.49 10.18 1.64
N LEU A 44 5.21 10.51 1.77
CA LEU A 44 4.23 10.43 0.69
C LEU A 44 4.57 11.33 -0.50
N ALA A 45 5.08 12.55 -0.25
CA ALA A 45 5.51 13.47 -1.30
C ALA A 45 6.67 12.88 -2.12
N LYS A 46 7.67 12.32 -1.43
CA LYS A 46 8.81 11.64 -2.08
C LYS A 46 8.35 10.42 -2.88
N LEU A 47 7.51 9.57 -2.29
CA LEU A 47 7.05 8.33 -2.91
C LEU A 47 6.09 8.56 -4.09
N SER A 48 5.30 9.62 -4.08
CA SER A 48 4.35 9.94 -5.16
C SER A 48 4.97 10.80 -6.28
N LEU A 49 6.10 11.45 -6.00
CA LEU A 49 6.74 12.51 -6.80
C LEU A 49 5.79 13.69 -7.04
N CYS A 50 5.05 14.08 -6.00
CA CYS A 50 4.10 15.18 -6.06
C CYS A 50 4.41 16.17 -4.92
N ASP A 51 4.53 17.45 -5.27
CA ASP A 51 4.78 18.51 -4.30
C ASP A 51 3.49 18.95 -3.57
N ASP A 52 2.33 18.83 -4.21
CA ASP A 52 1.01 19.22 -3.68
C ASP A 52 0.29 18.07 -2.94
N ILE A 53 1.01 17.28 -2.14
CA ILE A 53 0.41 16.17 -1.37
C ILE A 53 -0.65 16.65 -0.39
N GLU A 54 -0.46 17.80 0.26
CA GLU A 54 -1.43 18.33 1.22
C GLU A 54 -2.81 18.50 0.58
N ALA A 55 -2.87 19.07 -0.63
CA ALA A 55 -4.13 19.24 -1.36
C ALA A 55 -4.75 17.90 -1.79
N LEU A 56 -3.92 16.90 -2.14
CA LEU A 56 -4.41 15.56 -2.48
C LEU A 56 -4.94 14.82 -1.26
N VAL A 57 -4.27 14.93 -0.11
CA VAL A 57 -4.71 14.31 1.15
C VAL A 57 -5.99 14.99 1.67
N ASP A 58 -6.08 16.32 1.61
CA ASP A 58 -7.31 17.05 1.94
C ASP A 58 -8.47 16.56 1.08
N ARG A 59 -8.23 16.36 -0.22
CA ARG A 59 -9.23 15.82 -1.13
C ARG A 59 -9.63 14.38 -0.79
N LEU A 60 -8.70 13.52 -0.39
CA LEU A 60 -9.00 12.15 0.03
C LEU A 60 -9.76 12.12 1.37
N LEU A 61 -9.50 13.06 2.27
CA LEU A 61 -10.26 13.25 3.52
C LEU A 61 -11.69 13.72 3.24
N GLU A 62 -11.87 14.69 2.33
CA GLU A 62 -13.21 15.14 1.89
C GLU A 62 -14.05 13.99 1.30
N LEU A 63 -13.38 13.01 0.69
CA LEU A 63 -14.02 11.82 0.11
C LEU A 63 -14.18 10.66 1.10
N GLU A 64 -13.81 10.85 2.38
CA GLU A 64 -13.85 9.83 3.43
C GLU A 64 -13.05 8.56 3.09
N MET A 65 -12.03 8.67 2.22
CA MET A 65 -11.20 7.57 1.77
C MET A 65 -9.98 7.33 2.66
N VAL A 66 -9.58 8.36 3.41
CA VAL A 66 -8.50 8.31 4.38
C VAL A 66 -8.94 8.97 5.67
N GLU A 67 -8.32 8.62 6.76
CA GLU A 67 -8.53 9.24 8.07
C GLU A 67 -7.19 9.53 8.74
N VAL A 68 -7.17 10.55 9.60
CA VAL A 68 -5.97 10.88 10.38
C VAL A 68 -5.80 9.81 11.44
N LYS A 69 -4.68 9.10 11.37
CA LYS A 69 -4.24 8.20 12.43
C LYS A 69 -3.73 9.05 13.57
N GLU A 70 -4.64 9.56 14.40
CA GLU A 70 -4.25 10.20 15.64
C GLU A 70 -3.49 9.16 16.46
N THR A 71 -2.20 9.41 16.72
CA THR A 71 -1.43 8.65 17.71
C THR A 71 -2.00 8.96 19.09
N THR A 72 -3.16 8.39 19.36
CA THR A 72 -3.73 8.32 20.68
C THR A 72 -3.06 7.13 21.35
N LEU A 73 -2.20 7.42 22.33
CA LEU A 73 -1.80 6.46 23.35
C LEU A 73 -3.05 6.07 24.16
N ILE A 74 -3.96 5.30 23.58
CA ILE A 74 -5.06 4.67 24.29
C ILE A 74 -5.22 3.25 23.76
N GLU A 75 -4.87 2.33 24.65
CA GLU A 75 -5.11 0.90 24.62
C GLU A 75 -6.56 0.53 24.28
N VAL A 76 -6.69 -0.53 23.47
CA VAL A 76 -7.80 -1.48 23.27
C VAL A 76 -9.16 -0.95 22.78
N GLU A 77 -9.57 -1.44 21.61
CA GLU A 77 -10.71 -2.37 21.49
C GLU A 77 -10.71 -3.04 20.10
N ALA A 78 -10.14 -4.24 20.04
CA ALA A 78 -10.33 -5.16 18.93
C ALA A 78 -11.73 -5.76 19.03
N ALA A 79 -12.62 -5.35 18.13
CA ALA A 79 -13.89 -6.01 17.92
C ALA A 79 -14.05 -6.33 16.44
N ASN A 80 -13.64 -7.54 16.05
CA ASN A 80 -14.38 -8.34 15.09
C ASN A 80 -14.09 -9.83 15.32
N ASP A 81 -15.02 -10.45 16.02
CA ASP A 81 -15.23 -11.90 16.07
C ASP A 81 -15.94 -12.31 14.77
N VAL A 82 -15.28 -13.16 13.98
CA VAL A 82 -15.96 -14.11 13.08
C VAL A 82 -15.25 -15.45 13.20
N PRO A 83 -15.95 -16.55 13.50
CA PRO A 83 -15.34 -17.85 13.66
C PRO A 83 -15.15 -18.55 12.31
N GLY A 84 -13.95 -19.08 12.09
CA GLY A 84 -13.72 -20.23 11.22
C GLY A 84 -13.00 -19.95 9.91
N SER A 85 -11.70 -20.19 9.88
CA SER A 85 -11.06 -21.28 9.09
C SER A 85 -9.55 -21.23 9.33
N ASP A 86 -8.95 -22.38 9.62
CA ASP A 86 -7.49 -22.60 9.58
C ASP A 86 -6.94 -22.24 8.19
N ASP A 87 -6.48 -21.00 8.02
CA ASP A 87 -5.55 -20.61 6.96
C ASP A 87 -4.75 -19.42 7.49
N LYS A 88 -3.57 -19.71 8.05
CA LYS A 88 -2.66 -18.69 8.57
C LYS A 88 -1.93 -18.01 7.41
N THR A 89 -2.67 -17.40 6.48
CA THR A 89 -2.07 -16.36 5.66
C THR A 89 -1.90 -15.16 6.58
N ASP A 90 -0.68 -14.95 7.07
CA ASP A 90 -0.34 -13.85 7.96
C ASP A 90 -0.78 -12.51 7.34
N GLY A 91 -1.34 -11.59 8.13
CA GLY A 91 -1.88 -10.31 7.62
C GLY A 91 -0.83 -9.51 6.83
N HIS A 92 0.44 -9.73 7.13
CA HIS A 92 1.61 -9.19 6.43
C HIS A 92 1.75 -9.72 5.01
N THR A 93 1.54 -11.01 4.79
CA THR A 93 1.59 -11.63 3.45
C THR A 93 0.45 -11.11 2.58
N ILE A 94 -0.75 -10.97 3.16
CA ILE A 94 -1.89 -10.37 2.47
C ILE A 94 -1.58 -8.91 2.10
N GLY A 95 -1.11 -8.10 3.06
CA GLY A 95 -0.78 -6.71 2.81
C GLY A 95 0.34 -6.54 1.78
N ALA A 96 1.37 -7.38 1.81
CA ALA A 96 2.51 -7.29 0.90
C ALA A 96 2.10 -7.64 -0.53
N ARG A 97 1.27 -8.68 -0.66
CA ARG A 97 0.68 -9.09 -1.94
C ARG A 97 -0.18 -7.98 -2.53
N GLU A 98 -1.09 -7.42 -1.74
CA GLU A 98 -1.94 -6.30 -2.17
C GLU A 98 -1.11 -5.08 -2.57
N PHE A 99 -0.10 -4.73 -1.77
CA PHE A 99 0.81 -3.64 -2.09
C PHE A 99 1.54 -3.88 -3.41
N MET A 100 2.08 -5.08 -3.63
CA MET A 100 2.76 -5.44 -4.88
C MET A 100 1.82 -5.39 -6.09
N CYS A 101 0.59 -5.89 -5.98
CA CYS A 101 -0.42 -5.80 -7.03
C CYS A 101 -0.79 -4.35 -7.35
N ASN A 102 -1.10 -3.55 -6.32
CA ASN A 102 -1.52 -2.15 -6.48
C ASN A 102 -0.39 -1.26 -7.04
N THR A 103 0.85 -1.50 -6.62
CA THR A 103 2.02 -0.80 -7.18
C THR A 103 2.29 -1.20 -8.62
N LEU A 104 2.11 -2.47 -9.01
CA LEU A 104 2.18 -2.87 -10.43
C LEU A 104 1.06 -2.24 -11.26
N ALA A 105 -0.15 -2.14 -10.73
CA ALA A 105 -1.27 -1.47 -11.39
C ALA A 105 -1.01 0.04 -11.59
N THR A 106 -0.24 0.66 -10.69
CA THR A 106 0.00 2.11 -10.67
C THR A 106 1.26 2.53 -11.44
N PHE A 107 2.35 1.79 -11.28
CA PHE A 107 3.67 2.14 -11.79
C PHE A 107 4.13 1.21 -12.93
N GLY A 108 3.52 0.04 -13.08
CA GLY A 108 3.86 -0.93 -14.10
C GLY A 108 3.18 -0.70 -15.44
N ASN A 109 3.75 -1.26 -16.50
CA ASN A 109 3.10 -1.34 -17.80
C ASN A 109 2.05 -2.47 -17.80
N GLN A 110 0.76 -2.13 -17.78
CA GLN A 110 -0.36 -3.05 -17.56
C GLN A 110 -0.35 -4.29 -18.46
N VAL A 111 0.03 -4.15 -19.73
CA VAL A 111 0.08 -5.28 -20.67
C VAL A 111 1.21 -6.26 -20.32
N ARG A 112 2.34 -5.73 -19.86
CA ARG A 112 3.54 -6.51 -19.55
C ARG A 112 3.48 -7.16 -18.18
N VAL A 113 2.89 -6.49 -17.20
CA VAL A 113 2.86 -6.96 -15.80
C VAL A 113 1.68 -7.89 -15.50
N ALA A 114 0.70 -8.01 -16.39
CA ALA A 114 -0.44 -8.92 -16.22
C ALA A 114 -0.09 -10.36 -15.74
N PRO A 115 0.89 -11.08 -16.33
CA PRO A 115 1.25 -12.41 -15.85
C PRO A 115 1.91 -12.40 -14.47
N LEU A 116 2.68 -11.35 -14.15
CA LEU A 116 3.32 -11.20 -12.84
C LEU A 116 2.32 -10.82 -11.76
N HIS A 117 1.37 -9.93 -12.09
CA HIS A 117 0.26 -9.54 -11.22
C HIS A 117 -0.54 -10.78 -10.80
N LYS A 118 -0.89 -11.64 -11.75
CA LYS A 118 -1.60 -12.88 -11.47
C LYS A 118 -0.79 -13.82 -10.56
N GLN A 119 0.52 -13.98 -10.80
CA GLN A 119 1.37 -14.81 -9.94
C GLN A 119 1.44 -14.28 -8.50
N ILE A 120 1.57 -12.97 -8.33
CA ILE A 120 1.58 -12.33 -7.01
C ILE A 120 0.24 -12.57 -6.31
N GLU A 121 -0.89 -12.35 -7.01
CA GLU A 121 -2.24 -12.57 -6.49
C GLU A 121 -2.50 -14.02 -6.04
N GLU A 122 -1.98 -15.00 -6.77
CA GLU A 122 -2.12 -16.43 -6.45
C GLU A 122 -1.15 -16.90 -5.34
N THR A 123 -0.18 -16.06 -4.94
CA THR A 123 0.82 -16.42 -3.94
C THR A 123 0.28 -16.30 -2.52
N ILE A 124 0.40 -17.38 -1.75
CA ILE A 124 -0.08 -17.48 -0.37
C ILE A 124 1.09 -17.46 0.63
N ASP A 125 2.25 -17.96 0.23
CA ASP A 125 3.42 -18.08 1.10
C ASP A 125 4.34 -16.86 1.01
N LEU A 126 4.86 -16.41 2.16
CA LEU A 126 5.74 -15.25 2.25
C LEU A 126 7.09 -15.49 1.56
N GLU A 127 7.62 -16.71 1.59
CA GLU A 127 8.89 -17.08 0.97
C GLU A 127 8.77 -17.07 -0.56
N ASP A 128 7.67 -17.56 -1.10
CA ASP A 128 7.35 -17.46 -2.53
C ASP A 128 7.13 -16.00 -2.95
N LEU A 129 6.44 -15.20 -2.12
CA LEU A 129 6.22 -13.78 -2.38
C LEU A 129 7.55 -13.00 -2.40
N ARG A 130 8.50 -13.36 -1.52
CA ARG A 130 9.86 -12.79 -1.49
C ARG A 130 10.63 -13.08 -2.79
N GLN A 131 10.41 -14.22 -3.44
CA GLN A 131 11.03 -14.53 -4.74
C GLN A 131 10.51 -13.62 -5.87
N LEU A 132 9.27 -13.14 -5.74
CA LEU A 132 8.62 -12.27 -6.73
C LEU A 132 9.03 -10.80 -6.61
N ILE A 133 9.73 -10.39 -5.55
CA ILE A 133 10.21 -9.00 -5.37
C ILE A 133 11.12 -8.56 -6.51
N LYS A 134 12.05 -9.41 -6.95
CA LYS A 134 12.98 -9.07 -8.03
C LYS A 134 12.27 -8.81 -9.37
N PRO A 135 11.42 -9.72 -9.90
CA PRO A 135 10.68 -9.45 -11.14
C PRO A 135 9.69 -8.29 -10.99
N TRP A 136 9.12 -8.07 -9.79
CA TRP A 136 8.28 -6.91 -9.48
C TRP A 136 9.06 -5.59 -9.58
N TYR A 137 10.21 -5.49 -8.92
CA TYR A 137 11.06 -4.31 -8.96
C TYR A 137 11.50 -3.97 -10.39
N GLN A 138 11.91 -4.99 -11.16
CA GLN A 138 12.29 -4.81 -12.56
C GLN A 138 11.14 -4.24 -13.39
N SER A 139 9.93 -4.76 -13.18
CA SER A 139 8.73 -4.31 -13.91
C SER A 139 8.36 -2.86 -13.62
N ILE A 140 8.54 -2.40 -12.39
CA ILE A 140 8.33 -1.00 -12.00
C ILE A 140 9.44 -0.11 -12.56
N SER A 141 10.69 -0.56 -12.49
CA SER A 141 11.87 0.21 -12.93
C SER A 141 11.94 0.42 -14.44
N GLU A 142 11.21 -0.38 -15.23
CA GLU A 142 11.12 -0.23 -16.69
C GLU A 142 10.29 0.98 -17.13
N THR A 143 9.49 1.58 -16.24
CA THR A 143 8.73 2.80 -16.55
C THR A 143 9.45 4.04 -16.03
N PRO A 144 9.44 5.18 -16.76
CA PRO A 144 10.11 6.40 -16.30
C PRO A 144 9.59 6.91 -14.94
N GLY A 145 8.30 6.73 -14.66
CA GLY A 145 7.72 7.08 -13.36
C GLY A 145 8.18 6.13 -12.26
N GLY A 146 8.03 4.82 -12.50
CA GLY A 146 8.39 3.79 -11.53
C GLY A 146 9.89 3.73 -11.23
N MET A 147 10.77 4.03 -12.20
CA MET A 147 12.24 4.01 -12.01
C MET A 147 12.71 4.85 -10.82
N TYR A 148 12.13 6.04 -10.62
CA TYR A 148 12.50 6.90 -9.49
C TYR A 148 11.97 6.39 -8.14
N GLN A 149 10.88 5.64 -8.17
CA GLN A 149 10.15 5.20 -6.98
C GLN A 149 10.48 3.75 -6.61
N ALA A 150 11.06 2.98 -7.52
CA ALA A 150 11.25 1.53 -7.39
C ALA A 150 12.08 1.15 -6.15
N ASP A 151 13.14 1.90 -5.86
CA ASP A 151 13.98 1.64 -4.69
C ASP A 151 13.27 1.93 -3.37
N ASP A 152 12.47 2.99 -3.32
CA ASP A 152 11.72 3.33 -2.10
C ASP A 152 10.50 2.41 -1.91
N LEU A 153 9.77 2.09 -2.99
CA LEU A 153 8.71 1.08 -2.97
C LEU A 153 9.25 -0.29 -2.54
N ARG A 154 10.47 -0.64 -2.95
CA ARG A 154 11.11 -1.89 -2.55
C ARG A 154 11.45 -1.92 -1.06
N LYS A 155 11.87 -0.80 -0.48
CA LYS A 155 12.05 -0.72 0.98
C LYS A 155 10.71 -0.92 1.68
N GLU A 156 9.65 -0.26 1.19
CA GLU A 156 8.31 -0.35 1.78
C GLU A 156 7.77 -1.78 1.80
N VAL A 157 7.86 -2.50 0.68
CA VAL A 157 7.38 -3.89 0.63
C VAL A 157 8.21 -4.81 1.53
N LEU A 158 9.51 -4.56 1.65
CA LEU A 158 10.37 -5.32 2.57
C LEU A 158 10.01 -5.02 4.02
N GLU A 159 9.82 -3.75 4.40
CA GLU A 159 9.39 -3.39 5.76
C GLU A 159 8.07 -4.07 6.13
N LEU A 160 7.11 -4.09 5.19
CA LEU A 160 5.83 -4.77 5.39
C LEU A 160 5.97 -6.29 5.59
N MET A 161 6.93 -6.92 4.90
CA MET A 161 7.25 -8.35 5.02
C MET A 161 8.15 -8.72 6.21
N HIS A 162 8.76 -7.73 6.87
CA HIS A 162 9.73 -7.92 7.97
C HIS A 162 9.13 -7.62 9.35
N ARG A 163 7.88 -7.16 9.45
CA ARG A 163 7.18 -6.94 10.73
C ARG A 163 6.79 -8.25 11.45
N GLU A 164 7.63 -9.27 11.36
CA GLU A 164 7.49 -10.53 12.12
C GLU A 164 8.23 -10.47 13.47
N GLU A 165 9.23 -9.60 13.65
CA GLU A 165 10.19 -9.80 14.75
C GLU A 165 9.91 -9.03 16.05
N VAL A 166 8.94 -8.10 16.10
CA VAL A 166 8.80 -7.19 17.26
C VAL A 166 7.64 -7.55 18.20
N ASP A 167 6.64 -8.32 17.77
CA ASP A 167 5.48 -8.67 18.61
C ASP A 167 5.62 -10.02 19.35
N ALA A 168 6.82 -10.64 19.30
CA ALA A 168 7.08 -11.95 19.91
C ALA A 168 8.21 -11.94 20.97
N ALA A 169 8.56 -10.78 21.55
CA ALA A 169 9.59 -10.64 22.58
C ALA A 169 9.06 -10.08 23.91
#